data_AF-A0A2P5NE37-F1
#
_entry.id   AF-A0A2P5NE37-F1
#
_cell.length_a   1.000
_cell.length_b   1.000
_cell.length_c   1.000
_cell.angle_alpha   90.00
_cell.angle_beta   90.00
_cell.angle_gamma   90.00
#
_symmetry.space_group_name_H-M   'P 1'
#
loop_
_entity.id
_entity.type
_entity.pdbx_description
1 polymer ?
#
loop_
_entity_poly.entity_id
_entity_poly.type
_entity_poly.pdbx_seq_one_letter_code
_entity_poly.pdbx_strand_id
1 'polypeptide(L)'
;MILGRTDMTIRHKQHWPKVFCLACLALYGQSAAAYLLFEGQPKWGDFTLGTGATVTWSLIPDGTDVLRTADLPSLPAGTNEFLFQDFWSGPSNLTSIYTQLDSNPANGALIFRSALTRAFATWAAVADLQFVEIVDSGLPMAHPDASGTNAGDIRIGAFPLTDPFDCCAGFGFEPPGGTNFRTTWNPTTTGDISLNNLAFFSHFPGLQDGDASGGFPNDIEGLLIHELGHALGLGHPEADGLSPGEELAIMYVGAGCCDALQRTLAADDIAGIQALYGPNPIPLPTSAWSFISGAIAISLLIRRRHDNRINS
;
A
#
# COMPACT_ATOMS: atom_id res chain seq x y z
N MET A 1 43.13 -87.53 6.93
CA MET A 1 42.61 -86.58 5.93
C MET A 1 42.71 -85.19 6.55
N ILE A 2 43.77 -84.46 6.24
CA ILE A 2 44.00 -83.08 6.71
C ILE A 2 43.46 -82.14 5.63
N LEU A 3 42.70 -81.11 6.03
CA LEU A 3 42.55 -79.76 5.44
C LEU A 3 41.39 -79.08 6.19
N GLY A 4 41.61 -78.01 6.97
CA GLY A 4 41.40 -76.60 6.57
C GLY A 4 39.92 -76.20 6.78
N ARG A 5 39.49 -75.04 7.31
CA ARG A 5 40.06 -73.69 7.34
C ARG A 5 39.10 -72.77 8.16
N THR A 6 39.68 -71.90 8.98
CA THR A 6 39.47 -70.44 9.15
C THR A 6 38.10 -69.79 9.37
N ASP A 7 37.99 -69.17 10.55
CA ASP A 7 37.93 -67.71 10.83
C ASP A 7 36.75 -66.82 10.39
N MET A 8 36.25 -66.11 11.40
CA MET A 8 35.24 -65.05 11.36
C MET A 8 35.75 -63.81 10.62
N THR A 9 34.90 -63.23 9.78
CA THR A 9 35.01 -61.83 9.36
C THR A 9 33.71 -61.09 9.66
N ILE A 10 33.83 -60.07 10.51
CA ILE A 10 32.79 -59.10 10.87
C ILE A 10 32.54 -58.20 9.66
N ARG A 11 31.32 -58.23 9.10
CA ARG A 11 30.89 -57.27 8.08
C ARG A 11 30.43 -55.97 8.76
N HIS A 12 31.22 -54.91 8.62
CA HIS A 12 30.76 -53.53 8.84
C HIS A 12 29.76 -53.14 7.73
N LYS A 13 28.54 -52.77 8.13
CA LYS A 13 27.56 -52.14 7.24
C LYS A 13 27.99 -50.69 6.99
N GLN A 14 28.38 -50.37 5.75
CA GLN A 14 28.55 -48.99 5.29
C GLN A 14 27.17 -48.37 5.03
N HIS A 15 26.79 -47.39 5.85
CA HIS A 15 25.66 -46.51 5.58
C HIS A 15 26.13 -45.41 4.62
N TRP A 16 25.56 -45.38 3.42
CA TRP A 16 25.70 -44.29 2.45
C TRP A 16 24.90 -43.08 2.94
N PRO A 17 25.49 -41.87 3.10
CA PRO A 17 24.67 -40.68 3.27
C PRO A 17 24.03 -40.33 1.92
N LYS A 18 22.69 -40.32 1.92
CA LYS A 18 21.88 -39.83 0.82
C LYS A 18 22.25 -38.36 0.59
N VAL A 19 22.94 -38.08 -0.51
CA VAL A 19 23.12 -36.72 -1.03
C VAL A 19 21.72 -36.22 -1.42
N PHE A 20 21.17 -35.34 -0.59
CA PHE A 20 19.97 -34.59 -0.92
C PHE A 20 20.35 -33.65 -2.06
N CYS A 21 19.82 -33.89 -3.26
CA CYS A 21 19.78 -32.90 -4.32
C CYS A 21 19.12 -31.64 -3.76
N LEU A 22 19.83 -30.51 -3.77
CA LEU A 22 19.18 -29.21 -3.80
C LEU A 22 18.32 -29.18 -5.06
N ALA A 23 17.04 -29.46 -4.89
CA ALA A 23 16.05 -29.17 -5.92
C ALA A 23 16.03 -27.65 -6.08
N CYS A 24 16.28 -27.20 -7.30
CA CYS A 24 16.07 -25.83 -7.74
C CYS A 24 14.72 -25.34 -7.21
N LEU A 25 14.74 -24.30 -6.37
CA LEU A 25 13.60 -23.42 -6.20
C LEU A 25 13.43 -22.71 -7.55
N ALA A 26 12.73 -23.37 -8.48
CA ALA A 26 12.10 -22.65 -9.58
C ALA A 26 11.02 -21.81 -8.93
N LEU A 27 11.38 -20.56 -8.61
CA LEU A 27 10.40 -19.50 -8.42
C LEU A 27 9.52 -19.53 -9.66
N TYR A 28 8.30 -20.03 -9.52
CA TYR A 28 7.21 -19.59 -10.38
C TYR A 28 7.05 -18.11 -10.07
N GLY A 29 7.86 -17.28 -10.72
CA GLY A 29 7.49 -15.89 -10.94
C GLY A 29 6.26 -15.96 -11.80
N GLN A 30 5.09 -15.88 -11.18
CA GLN A 30 3.96 -15.31 -11.89
C GLN A 30 4.45 -13.92 -12.29
N SER A 31 4.49 -13.66 -13.59
CA SER A 31 4.65 -12.31 -14.10
C SER A 31 3.41 -11.52 -13.68
N ALA A 32 3.41 -11.02 -12.44
CA ALA A 32 2.52 -9.95 -12.03
C ALA A 32 3.01 -8.70 -12.75
N ALA A 33 2.49 -8.49 -13.95
CA ALA A 33 2.85 -7.34 -14.77
C ALA A 33 1.63 -6.91 -15.57
N ALA A 34 0.62 -6.44 -14.83
CA ALA A 34 -0.39 -5.52 -15.32
C ALA A 34 -0.96 -4.66 -14.17
N TYR A 35 -0.11 -4.21 -13.23
CA TYR A 35 -0.59 -3.23 -12.24
C TYR A 35 -0.83 -1.90 -12.94
N LEU A 36 -1.95 -1.26 -12.61
CA LEU A 36 -2.28 0.02 -13.18
C LEU A 36 -1.77 1.17 -12.31
N LEU A 37 -1.01 2.06 -12.97
CA LEU A 37 -0.65 3.35 -12.43
C LEU A 37 -1.46 4.41 -13.16
N PHE A 38 -1.77 5.49 -12.47
CA PHE A 38 -2.33 6.65 -13.13
C PHE A 38 -1.41 7.18 -14.24
N GLU A 39 -2.00 7.77 -15.28
CA GLU A 39 -1.24 8.41 -16.36
C GLU A 39 -0.34 9.50 -15.76
N GLY A 40 0.91 9.56 -16.22
CA GLY A 40 1.94 10.42 -15.64
C GLY A 40 2.66 9.81 -14.44
N GLN A 41 2.21 8.65 -13.93
CA GLN A 41 2.82 7.90 -12.81
C GLN A 41 3.12 8.80 -11.60
N PRO A 42 2.09 9.49 -11.07
CA PRO A 42 2.26 10.41 -9.96
C PRO A 42 2.81 9.68 -8.74
N LYS A 43 3.77 10.31 -8.06
CA LYS A 43 4.31 9.83 -6.78
C LYS A 43 4.74 11.00 -5.90
N TRP A 44 4.90 10.72 -4.60
CA TRP A 44 5.51 11.65 -3.66
C TRP A 44 7.04 11.57 -3.68
N GLY A 45 7.68 12.64 -3.20
CA GLY A 45 9.14 12.72 -3.09
C GLY A 45 9.85 12.91 -4.43
N ASP A 46 10.94 12.19 -4.66
CA ASP A 46 11.69 12.20 -5.93
C ASP A 46 10.84 11.56 -7.03
N PHE A 47 10.60 12.24 -8.15
CA PHE A 47 9.80 11.72 -9.26
C PHE A 47 10.45 10.54 -10.01
N THR A 48 11.68 10.15 -9.65
CA THR A 48 12.32 8.94 -10.17
C THR A 48 11.61 7.70 -9.61
N LEU A 49 11.10 6.84 -10.50
CA LEU A 49 10.49 5.57 -10.11
C LEU A 49 11.45 4.67 -9.34
N GLY A 50 10.90 3.89 -8.40
CA GLY A 50 11.66 3.00 -7.54
C GLY A 50 12.41 3.70 -6.40
N THR A 51 12.16 5.00 -6.19
CA THR A 51 12.76 5.77 -5.09
C THR A 51 11.75 6.05 -3.99
N GLY A 52 12.18 5.85 -2.74
CA GLY A 52 11.32 6.03 -1.58
C GLY A 52 10.85 7.45 -1.34
N ALA A 53 9.90 7.60 -0.41
CA ALA A 53 9.36 8.89 -0.03
C ALA A 53 9.03 8.96 1.47
N THR A 54 9.21 10.14 2.07
CA THR A 54 8.56 10.51 3.32
C THR A 54 7.33 11.34 2.97
N VAL A 55 6.16 10.85 3.35
CA VAL A 55 4.86 11.46 3.06
C VAL A 55 4.25 11.97 4.36
N THR A 56 3.99 13.26 4.42
CA THR A 56 3.28 13.87 5.55
C THR A 56 1.77 13.69 5.39
N TRP A 57 1.05 13.52 6.49
CA TRP A 57 -0.40 13.41 6.44
C TRP A 57 -1.07 14.11 7.61
N SER A 58 -2.36 14.43 7.46
CA SER A 58 -3.15 15.05 8.53
C SER A 58 -4.63 14.65 8.45
N LEU A 59 -5.38 15.01 9.48
CA LEU A 59 -6.84 14.96 9.49
C LEU A 59 -7.39 16.37 9.30
N ILE A 60 -8.24 16.56 8.30
CA ILE A 60 -8.96 17.81 8.06
C ILE A 60 -9.93 18.01 9.24
N PRO A 61 -9.81 19.14 9.99
CA PRO A 61 -10.67 19.38 11.15
C PRO A 61 -12.15 19.42 10.78
N ASP A 62 -13.00 18.91 11.65
CA ASP A 62 -14.45 19.06 11.52
C ASP A 62 -14.83 20.54 11.41
N GLY A 63 -15.78 20.85 10.53
CA GLY A 63 -16.18 22.22 10.24
C GLY A 63 -15.36 22.91 9.14
N THR A 64 -14.29 22.28 8.64
CA THR A 64 -13.50 22.82 7.52
C THR A 64 -14.23 22.61 6.20
N ASP A 65 -14.53 23.70 5.49
CA ASP A 65 -15.24 23.66 4.20
C ASP A 65 -14.37 23.13 3.04
N VAL A 66 -14.99 22.89 1.90
CA VAL A 66 -14.30 22.75 0.62
C VAL A 66 -14.06 24.12 -0.01
N LEU A 67 -13.00 24.26 -0.82
CA LEU A 67 -12.72 25.51 -1.52
C LEU A 67 -13.91 25.90 -2.40
N ARG A 68 -14.44 27.10 -2.19
CA ARG A 68 -15.57 27.61 -2.97
C ARG A 68 -15.09 28.45 -4.14
N THR A 69 -15.86 28.44 -5.22
CA THR A 69 -15.60 29.21 -6.43
C THR A 69 -15.59 30.72 -6.17
N ALA A 70 -16.35 31.20 -5.19
CA ALA A 70 -16.34 32.60 -4.78
C ALA A 70 -15.00 33.04 -4.17
N ASP A 71 -14.23 32.08 -3.65
CA ASP A 71 -12.93 32.30 -3.01
C ASP A 71 -11.76 32.11 -4.02
N LEU A 72 -12.06 31.73 -5.27
CA LEU A 72 -11.11 31.65 -6.38
C LEU A 72 -11.02 32.98 -7.16
N PRO A 73 -9.87 33.30 -7.80
CA PRO A 73 -9.81 34.35 -8.82
C PRO A 73 -10.84 34.09 -9.92
N SER A 74 -11.49 35.14 -10.42
CA SER A 74 -12.54 35.02 -11.45
C SER A 74 -12.11 34.13 -12.61
N LEU A 75 -12.86 33.05 -12.85
CA LEU A 75 -12.63 32.14 -13.97
C LEU A 75 -12.67 32.92 -15.29
N PRO A 76 -11.78 32.64 -16.26
CA PRO A 76 -11.93 33.16 -17.60
C PRO A 76 -13.33 32.84 -18.14
N ALA A 77 -14.02 33.84 -18.70
CA ALA A 77 -15.36 33.63 -19.24
C ALA A 77 -15.33 32.51 -20.31
N GLY A 78 -16.16 31.47 -20.11
CA GLY A 78 -16.26 30.32 -21.03
C GLY A 78 -15.53 29.05 -20.57
N THR A 79 -14.94 29.02 -19.37
CA THR A 79 -14.48 27.76 -18.76
C THR A 79 -15.69 26.92 -18.31
N ASN A 80 -15.95 25.82 -19.00
CA ASN A 80 -16.89 24.78 -18.57
C ASN A 80 -16.15 23.76 -17.68
N GLU A 81 -15.60 24.22 -16.56
CA GLU A 81 -14.92 23.34 -15.61
C GLU A 81 -15.89 22.90 -14.52
N PHE A 82 -15.98 21.59 -14.30
CA PHE A 82 -16.62 21.08 -13.10
C PHE A 82 -15.83 21.56 -11.88
N LEU A 83 -16.52 22.16 -10.92
CA LEU A 83 -15.89 22.66 -9.72
C LEU A 83 -15.91 21.57 -8.67
N PHE A 84 -14.87 21.50 -7.85
CA PHE A 84 -14.80 20.55 -6.75
C PHE A 84 -16.03 20.62 -5.84
N GLN A 85 -16.51 21.84 -5.59
CA GLN A 85 -17.73 22.14 -4.83
C GLN A 85 -19.06 21.65 -5.47
N ASP A 86 -19.05 21.24 -6.75
CA ASP A 86 -20.26 20.73 -7.41
C ASP A 86 -20.54 19.28 -7.00
N PHE A 87 -19.54 18.60 -6.43
CA PHE A 87 -19.57 17.18 -6.07
C PHE A 87 -19.29 16.94 -4.58
N TRP A 88 -18.41 17.75 -3.99
CA TRP A 88 -18.18 17.80 -2.55
C TRP A 88 -18.90 19.02 -1.98
N SER A 89 -19.70 18.83 -0.95
CA SER A 89 -20.48 19.93 -0.37
C SER A 89 -20.36 19.99 1.14
N GLY A 90 -20.55 21.18 1.72
CA GLY A 90 -20.52 21.37 3.17
C GLY A 90 -19.15 21.14 3.83
N PRO A 91 -19.08 21.24 5.16
CA PRO A 91 -17.85 21.07 5.90
C PRO A 91 -17.51 19.59 6.16
N SER A 92 -16.23 19.32 6.35
CA SER A 92 -15.72 18.05 6.86
C SER A 92 -16.41 17.70 8.19
N ASN A 93 -16.74 16.42 8.36
CA ASN A 93 -17.34 15.87 9.57
C ASN A 93 -16.87 14.43 9.78
N LEU A 94 -15.62 14.26 10.21
CA LEU A 94 -15.07 12.96 10.62
C LEU A 94 -15.76 12.43 11.88
N THR A 95 -16.27 13.29 12.76
CA THR A 95 -17.04 12.85 13.94
C THR A 95 -18.25 12.00 13.55
N SER A 96 -18.91 12.28 12.43
CA SER A 96 -20.02 11.43 11.96
C SER A 96 -19.55 10.01 11.65
N ILE A 97 -18.37 9.85 11.02
CA ILE A 97 -17.76 8.54 10.80
C ILE A 97 -17.46 7.85 12.13
N TYR A 98 -16.87 8.57 13.10
CA TYR A 98 -16.56 8.00 14.42
C TYR A 98 -17.80 7.46 15.13
N THR A 99 -18.94 8.17 15.02
CA THR A 99 -20.21 7.73 15.61
C THR A 99 -20.79 6.47 14.97
N GLN A 100 -20.44 6.18 13.71
CA GLN A 100 -20.82 4.94 13.05
C GLN A 100 -19.97 3.76 13.54
N LEU A 101 -18.67 4.00 13.82
CA LEU A 101 -17.73 2.96 14.24
C LEU A 101 -17.93 2.53 15.70
N ASP A 102 -18.37 3.43 16.58
CA ASP A 102 -18.72 3.12 17.96
C ASP A 102 -19.76 4.13 18.49
N SER A 103 -20.68 3.63 19.34
CA SER A 103 -21.67 4.45 20.04
C SER A 103 -21.07 5.59 20.89
N ASN A 104 -19.82 5.44 21.34
CA ASN A 104 -19.01 6.47 21.96
C ASN A 104 -18.05 7.06 20.91
N PRO A 105 -18.23 8.33 20.48
CA PRO A 105 -17.41 8.94 19.45
C PRO A 105 -15.90 8.96 19.76
N ALA A 106 -15.51 9.01 21.05
CA ALA A 106 -14.10 8.95 21.44
C ALA A 106 -13.50 7.57 21.15
N ASN A 107 -14.26 6.48 21.35
CA ASN A 107 -13.84 5.13 20.99
C ASN A 107 -13.81 4.99 19.47
N GLY A 108 -14.82 5.52 18.77
CA GLY A 108 -14.88 5.53 17.31
C GLY A 108 -13.67 6.23 16.68
N ALA A 109 -13.24 7.36 17.23
CA ALA A 109 -12.04 8.07 16.81
C ALA A 109 -10.76 7.23 17.00
N LEU A 110 -10.66 6.48 18.10
CA LEU A 110 -9.54 5.55 18.34
C LEU A 110 -9.54 4.38 17.35
N ILE A 111 -10.72 3.84 17.03
CA ILE A 111 -10.88 2.77 16.03
C ILE A 111 -10.43 3.30 14.66
N PHE A 112 -10.95 4.44 14.24
CA PHE A 112 -10.58 5.09 12.98
C PHE A 112 -9.08 5.33 12.89
N ARG A 113 -8.49 5.94 13.92
CA ARG A 113 -7.05 6.22 13.97
C ARG A 113 -6.21 4.94 13.92
N SER A 114 -6.68 3.87 14.56
CA SER A 114 -6.00 2.58 14.52
C SER A 114 -6.08 1.94 13.12
N ALA A 115 -7.23 2.01 12.47
CA ALA A 115 -7.41 1.54 11.09
C ALA A 115 -6.51 2.31 10.12
N LEU A 116 -6.49 3.64 10.23
CA LEU A 116 -5.63 4.50 9.42
C LEU A 116 -4.13 4.21 9.63
N THR A 117 -3.71 4.03 10.89
CA THR A 117 -2.32 3.67 11.21
C THR A 117 -1.94 2.31 10.60
N ARG A 118 -2.87 1.34 10.60
CA ARG A 118 -2.65 0.04 9.94
C ARG A 118 -2.60 0.19 8.43
N ALA A 119 -3.43 1.02 7.82
CA ALA A 119 -3.38 1.29 6.38
C ALA A 119 -2.01 1.85 5.94
N PHE A 120 -1.48 2.84 6.65
CA PHE A 120 -0.13 3.34 6.42
C PHE A 120 0.94 2.25 6.61
N ALA A 121 0.83 1.45 7.67
CA ALA A 121 1.76 0.36 7.93
C ALA A 121 1.72 -0.72 6.85
N THR A 122 0.55 -1.02 6.28
CA THR A 122 0.37 -1.99 5.20
C THR A 122 1.17 -1.61 3.96
N TRP A 123 1.10 -0.35 3.52
CA TRP A 123 1.89 0.13 2.37
C TRP A 123 3.39 0.26 2.71
N ALA A 124 3.73 0.82 3.87
CA ALA A 124 5.13 0.95 4.31
C ALA A 124 5.83 -0.39 4.57
N ALA A 125 5.07 -1.47 4.80
CA ALA A 125 5.65 -2.80 4.98
C ALA A 125 6.30 -3.31 3.68
N VAL A 126 5.78 -2.93 2.51
CA VAL A 126 6.20 -3.48 1.21
C VAL A 126 6.98 -2.50 0.33
N ALA A 127 6.90 -1.19 0.60
CA ALA A 127 7.58 -0.14 -0.17
C ALA A 127 8.46 0.77 0.71
N ASP A 128 9.41 1.50 0.11
CA ASP A 128 10.26 2.49 0.81
C ASP A 128 9.47 3.77 1.13
N LEU A 129 8.48 3.63 2.01
CA LEU A 129 7.56 4.69 2.40
C LEU A 129 7.65 4.94 3.91
N GLN A 130 7.67 6.22 4.27
CA GLN A 130 7.56 6.68 5.65
C GLN A 130 6.42 7.67 5.76
N PHE A 131 5.56 7.48 6.75
CA PHE A 131 4.40 8.35 6.98
C PHE A 131 4.58 9.16 8.26
N VAL A 132 4.41 10.47 8.15
CA VAL A 132 4.59 11.40 9.28
C VAL A 132 3.31 12.22 9.48
N GLU A 133 2.67 12.04 10.61
CA GLU A 133 1.50 12.87 10.95
C GLU A 133 1.95 14.30 11.28
N ILE A 134 1.25 15.28 10.72
CA ILE A 134 1.37 16.69 11.05
C ILE A 134 -0.01 17.28 11.37
N VAL A 135 -0.02 18.50 11.92
CA VAL A 135 -1.26 19.24 12.17
C VAL A 135 -1.74 19.85 10.86
N ASP A 136 -3.02 19.65 10.54
CA ASP A 136 -3.64 20.25 9.36
C ASP A 136 -3.73 21.79 9.50
N SER A 137 -3.64 22.49 8.37
CA SER A 137 -3.75 23.95 8.32
C SER A 137 -5.14 24.50 8.70
N GLY A 138 -6.19 23.70 8.61
CA GLY A 138 -7.59 24.13 8.72
C GLY A 138 -8.08 24.96 7.53
N LEU A 139 -7.27 25.10 6.48
CA LEU A 139 -7.70 25.71 5.23
C LEU A 139 -8.68 24.77 4.51
N PRO A 140 -9.57 25.31 3.66
CA PRO A 140 -10.51 24.48 2.91
C PRO A 140 -9.83 23.33 2.17
N MET A 141 -10.54 22.20 2.01
CA MET A 141 -10.06 21.13 1.12
C MET A 141 -9.96 21.68 -0.31
N ALA A 142 -8.99 21.20 -1.09
CA ALA A 142 -8.64 21.80 -2.38
C ALA A 142 -8.09 23.24 -2.32
N HIS A 143 -7.68 23.77 -1.16
CA HIS A 143 -7.04 25.08 -1.11
C HIS A 143 -5.57 24.98 -1.58
N PRO A 144 -5.06 25.88 -2.45
CA PRO A 144 -3.69 25.79 -2.99
C PRO A 144 -2.59 25.83 -1.93
N ASP A 145 -2.80 26.60 -0.87
CA ASP A 145 -1.85 26.67 0.25
C ASP A 145 -1.98 25.50 1.24
N ALA A 146 -2.96 24.61 1.07
CA ALA A 146 -3.18 23.48 1.96
C ALA A 146 -2.44 22.22 1.48
N SER A 147 -1.11 22.31 1.41
CA SER A 147 -0.25 21.22 0.94
C SER A 147 1.05 21.12 1.73
N GLY A 148 1.71 19.95 1.65
CA GLY A 148 3.04 19.69 2.21
C GLY A 148 3.13 20.00 3.70
N THR A 149 4.14 20.76 4.13
CA THR A 149 4.35 21.05 5.56
C THR A 149 3.26 21.91 6.21
N ASN A 150 2.38 22.55 5.44
CA ASN A 150 1.31 23.38 6.00
C ASN A 150 0.09 22.55 6.41
N ALA A 151 -0.23 21.49 5.66
CA ALA A 151 -1.46 20.73 5.85
C ALA A 151 -1.29 19.21 5.75
N GLY A 152 -0.19 18.71 5.20
CA GLY A 152 0.04 17.32 4.85
C GLY A 152 0.16 17.19 3.33
N ASP A 153 0.93 16.21 2.89
CA ASP A 153 0.88 15.74 1.50
C ASP A 153 -0.44 15.01 1.25
N ILE A 154 -0.93 14.26 2.24
CA ILE A 154 -2.23 13.57 2.23
C ILE A 154 -3.11 14.13 3.35
N ARG A 155 -4.21 14.80 3.01
CA ARG A 155 -5.19 15.27 4.00
C ARG A 155 -6.42 14.39 3.96
N ILE A 156 -6.90 13.97 5.14
CA ILE A 156 -8.03 13.04 5.22
C ILE A 156 -9.21 13.74 5.88
N GLY A 157 -10.33 13.83 5.17
CA GLY A 157 -11.57 14.43 5.67
C GLY A 157 -12.80 13.61 5.30
N ALA A 158 -13.96 14.03 5.78
CA ALA A 158 -15.22 13.34 5.50
C ALA A 158 -16.31 14.33 5.07
N PHE A 159 -16.70 14.27 3.80
CA PHE A 159 -17.59 15.23 3.17
C PHE A 159 -18.81 14.55 2.56
N PRO A 160 -19.96 15.22 2.52
CA PRO A 160 -21.08 14.81 1.68
C PRO A 160 -20.67 14.79 0.21
N LEU A 161 -20.79 13.63 -0.43
CA LEU A 161 -20.67 13.49 -1.87
C LEU A 161 -22.05 13.52 -2.51
N THR A 162 -22.17 14.21 -3.65
CA THR A 162 -23.39 14.26 -4.44
C THR A 162 -23.21 13.54 -5.78
N ASP A 163 -24.33 13.29 -6.47
CA ASP A 163 -24.36 12.71 -7.82
C ASP A 163 -23.29 13.34 -8.74
N PRO A 164 -22.51 12.54 -9.49
CA PRO A 164 -22.64 11.08 -9.67
C PRO A 164 -21.84 10.23 -8.65
N PHE A 165 -21.25 10.86 -7.64
CA PHE A 165 -20.29 10.24 -6.71
C PHE A 165 -20.90 9.81 -5.37
N ASP A 166 -22.19 10.00 -5.18
CA ASP A 166 -22.93 9.62 -3.97
C ASP A 166 -22.95 8.11 -3.71
N CYS A 167 -22.69 7.29 -4.74
CA CYS A 167 -22.56 5.84 -4.62
C CYS A 167 -21.23 5.36 -4.00
N CYS A 168 -20.20 6.21 -3.97
CA CYS A 168 -18.88 5.86 -3.48
C CYS A 168 -18.78 6.10 -1.97
N ALA A 169 -18.08 5.21 -1.25
CA ALA A 169 -17.81 5.37 0.18
C ALA A 169 -16.60 6.29 0.44
N GLY A 170 -15.69 6.43 -0.52
CA GLY A 170 -14.51 7.26 -0.41
C GLY A 170 -13.95 7.62 -1.79
N PHE A 171 -13.00 8.55 -1.78
CA PHE A 171 -12.18 8.96 -2.91
C PHE A 171 -10.78 9.35 -2.43
N GLY A 172 -9.76 8.70 -2.95
CA GLY A 172 -8.36 9.12 -2.87
C GLY A 172 -7.92 9.83 -4.13
N PHE A 173 -7.37 11.03 -3.99
CA PHE A 173 -6.82 11.80 -5.09
C PHE A 173 -5.34 11.47 -5.28
N GLU A 174 -4.94 11.31 -6.53
CA GLU A 174 -3.56 10.97 -6.90
C GLU A 174 -2.51 12.01 -6.47
N PRO A 175 -1.23 11.62 -6.30
CA PRO A 175 -0.13 12.55 -6.04
C PRO A 175 0.09 13.58 -7.17
N PRO A 176 0.99 14.57 -6.97
CA PRO A 176 1.24 15.59 -7.98
C PRO A 176 1.74 14.97 -9.28
N GLY A 177 1.20 15.43 -10.41
CA GLY A 177 1.59 14.97 -11.74
C GLY A 177 0.59 14.02 -12.41
N GLY A 178 -0.45 13.59 -11.71
CA GLY A 178 -1.54 12.82 -12.30
C GLY A 178 -2.51 13.66 -13.13
N THR A 179 -3.30 12.98 -13.97
CA THR A 179 -4.22 13.61 -14.95
C THR A 179 -5.69 13.24 -14.76
N ASN A 180 -6.04 12.30 -13.88
CA ASN A 180 -7.36 11.67 -13.83
C ASN A 180 -8.45 12.51 -13.17
N PHE A 181 -8.07 13.55 -12.40
CA PHE A 181 -9.01 14.54 -11.88
C PHE A 181 -8.53 15.98 -12.06
N ARG A 182 -7.70 16.22 -13.08
CA ARG A 182 -7.15 17.54 -13.36
C ARG A 182 -8.16 18.39 -14.12
N THR A 183 -9.06 19.06 -13.40
CA THR A 183 -9.69 20.25 -13.99
C THR A 183 -8.59 21.30 -14.17
N THR A 184 -8.75 22.18 -15.14
CA THR A 184 -7.71 23.17 -15.48
C THR A 184 -7.41 24.10 -14.30
N TRP A 185 -8.27 24.09 -13.27
CA TRP A 185 -8.14 24.85 -12.04
C TRP A 185 -8.23 24.06 -10.71
N ASN A 186 -8.13 22.72 -10.68
CA ASN A 186 -8.07 21.96 -9.41
C ASN A 186 -6.76 21.15 -9.23
N PRO A 187 -5.58 21.79 -9.18
CA PRO A 187 -4.32 21.11 -8.85
C PRO A 187 -4.11 20.89 -7.34
N THR A 188 -5.14 21.03 -6.51
CA THR A 188 -4.99 21.28 -5.06
C THR A 188 -5.67 20.25 -4.16
N THR A 189 -6.44 19.31 -4.72
CA THR A 189 -6.90 18.10 -4.00
C THR A 189 -5.88 16.97 -4.06
N THR A 190 -4.73 17.21 -4.69
CA THR A 190 -3.66 16.22 -4.85
C THR A 190 -3.31 15.55 -3.53
N GLY A 191 -3.45 14.22 -3.48
CA GLY A 191 -3.18 13.44 -2.28
C GLY A 191 -4.31 13.34 -1.27
N ASP A 192 -5.33 14.19 -1.35
CA ASP A 192 -6.40 14.21 -0.35
C ASP A 192 -7.21 12.89 -0.40
N ILE A 193 -7.73 12.49 0.75
CA ILE A 193 -8.70 11.40 0.86
C ILE A 193 -9.97 11.98 1.44
N SER A 194 -11.07 11.82 0.69
CA SER A 194 -12.39 12.21 1.14
C SER A 194 -13.27 10.99 1.35
N LEU A 195 -13.70 10.79 2.59
CA LEU A 195 -14.73 9.80 2.93
C LEU A 195 -16.12 10.40 2.71
N ASN A 196 -17.02 9.64 2.09
CA ASN A 196 -18.41 10.07 1.92
C ASN A 196 -19.15 9.95 3.24
N ASN A 197 -19.38 11.07 3.93
CA ASN A 197 -20.01 11.02 5.25
C ASN A 197 -21.52 10.73 5.22
N LEU A 198 -22.10 10.60 4.03
CA LEU A 198 -23.46 10.08 3.79
C LEU A 198 -23.47 8.55 3.59
N ALA A 199 -22.30 7.94 3.36
CA ALA A 199 -22.16 6.50 3.30
C ALA A 199 -22.17 5.86 4.69
N PHE A 200 -22.51 4.57 4.71
CA PHE A 200 -22.38 3.73 5.89
C PHE A 200 -20.96 3.20 6.02
N PHE A 201 -20.41 3.15 7.23
CA PHE A 201 -19.11 2.54 7.53
C PHE A 201 -19.21 1.57 8.70
N SER A 202 -18.43 0.50 8.63
CA SER A 202 -18.28 -0.48 9.70
C SER A 202 -16.80 -0.74 10.00
N HIS A 203 -16.53 -1.28 11.18
CA HIS A 203 -15.23 -1.85 11.52
C HIS A 203 -15.44 -3.28 12.00
N PHE A 204 -14.94 -4.26 11.24
CA PHE A 204 -15.05 -5.67 11.58
C PHE A 204 -13.83 -6.16 12.38
N PRO A 205 -14.01 -6.99 13.42
CA PRO A 205 -12.90 -7.62 14.13
C PRO A 205 -12.21 -8.66 13.24
N GLY A 206 -10.87 -8.72 13.27
CA GLY A 206 -10.07 -9.64 12.46
C GLY A 206 -8.94 -8.93 11.72
N LEU A 207 -8.04 -9.69 11.08
CA LEU A 207 -6.90 -9.14 10.33
C LEU A 207 -7.07 -9.27 8.80
N GLN A 208 -7.73 -10.33 8.33
CA GLN A 208 -8.03 -10.64 6.92
C GLN A 208 -8.97 -11.86 6.91
N ASP A 209 -9.77 -12.06 5.85
CA ASP A 209 -10.53 -13.30 5.61
C ASP A 209 -11.24 -13.83 6.87
N GLY A 210 -11.91 -12.94 7.59
CA GLY A 210 -12.72 -13.37 8.71
C GLY A 210 -13.69 -14.42 8.20
N ASP A 211 -13.67 -15.63 8.78
CA ASP A 211 -14.67 -16.69 8.60
C ASP A 211 -16.02 -16.28 9.23
N ALA A 212 -16.41 -15.02 9.04
CA ALA A 212 -17.74 -14.57 9.37
C ALA A 212 -18.59 -14.91 8.16
N SER A 213 -19.43 -15.92 8.33
CA SER A 213 -20.59 -16.12 7.47
C SER A 213 -21.45 -14.85 7.57
N GLY A 214 -21.21 -13.87 6.70
CA GLY A 214 -21.86 -12.55 6.71
C GLY A 214 -21.09 -11.53 5.89
N GLY A 215 -21.80 -10.57 5.29
CA GLY A 215 -21.17 -9.51 4.50
C GLY A 215 -20.37 -8.52 5.35
N PHE A 216 -19.38 -7.87 4.74
CA PHE A 216 -18.49 -6.88 5.36
C PHE A 216 -18.69 -5.49 4.75
N PRO A 217 -19.93 -4.94 4.70
CA PRO A 217 -20.20 -3.74 3.95
C PRO A 217 -19.40 -2.56 4.48
N ASN A 218 -18.68 -1.89 3.58
CA ASN A 218 -17.91 -0.67 3.82
C ASN A 218 -17.03 -0.75 5.08
N ASP A 219 -16.19 -1.78 5.15
CA ASP A 219 -15.14 -1.86 6.16
C ASP A 219 -14.17 -0.68 6.04
N ILE A 220 -14.08 0.13 7.10
CA ILE A 220 -13.31 1.38 7.08
C ILE A 220 -11.81 1.15 6.86
N GLU A 221 -11.24 0.05 7.35
CA GLU A 221 -9.82 -0.20 7.21
C GLU A 221 -9.47 -0.62 5.78
N GLY A 222 -10.24 -1.55 5.20
CA GLY A 222 -10.07 -1.94 3.80
C GLY A 222 -10.21 -0.73 2.85
N LEU A 223 -11.23 0.09 3.08
CA LEU A 223 -11.43 1.32 2.30
C LEU A 223 -10.27 2.29 2.47
N LEU A 224 -9.79 2.54 3.69
CA LEU A 224 -8.64 3.42 3.91
C LEU A 224 -7.37 2.90 3.23
N ILE A 225 -7.15 1.58 3.16
CA ILE A 225 -6.03 1.00 2.41
C ILE A 225 -6.19 1.29 0.92
N HIS A 226 -7.39 1.09 0.37
CA HIS A 226 -7.73 1.35 -1.04
C HIS A 226 -7.50 2.82 -1.41
N GLU A 227 -8.14 3.75 -0.69
CA GLU A 227 -8.03 5.19 -1.02
C GLU A 227 -6.61 5.71 -0.81
N LEU A 228 -5.88 5.17 0.16
CA LEU A 228 -4.46 5.48 0.34
C LEU A 228 -3.61 4.96 -0.83
N GLY A 229 -3.98 3.84 -1.47
CA GLY A 229 -3.33 3.39 -2.69
C GLY A 229 -3.44 4.41 -3.83
N HIS A 230 -4.62 5.01 -4.02
CA HIS A 230 -4.79 6.13 -4.94
C HIS A 230 -3.96 7.34 -4.54
N ALA A 231 -4.01 7.74 -3.27
CA ALA A 231 -3.21 8.85 -2.75
C ALA A 231 -1.70 8.61 -2.83
N LEU A 232 -1.27 7.37 -3.09
CA LEU A 232 0.12 7.00 -3.36
C LEU A 232 0.44 6.87 -4.86
N GLY A 233 -0.56 6.85 -5.75
CA GLY A 233 -0.39 6.86 -7.20
C GLY A 233 -0.85 5.60 -7.94
N LEU A 234 -1.50 4.66 -7.25
CA LEU A 234 -2.05 3.44 -7.86
C LEU A 234 -3.43 3.70 -8.48
N GLY A 235 -3.68 3.14 -9.65
CA GLY A 235 -5.00 3.11 -10.27
C GLY A 235 -5.78 1.85 -9.90
N HIS A 236 -7.06 1.81 -10.29
CA HIS A 236 -7.85 0.58 -10.25
C HIS A 236 -7.36 -0.40 -11.34
N PRO A 237 -7.28 -1.72 -11.07
CA PRO A 237 -6.81 -2.72 -12.04
C PRO A 237 -7.80 -2.98 -13.19
N GLU A 238 -9.10 -2.70 -13.06
CA GLU A 238 -10.08 -2.96 -14.12
C GLU A 238 -10.06 -1.95 -15.29
N ALA A 239 -9.29 -0.86 -15.18
CA ALA A 239 -9.35 0.22 -16.18
C ALA A 239 -8.75 -0.17 -17.55
N ASP A 240 -7.95 -1.23 -17.63
CA ASP A 240 -7.48 -1.85 -18.88
C ASP A 240 -8.11 -3.23 -19.15
N GLY A 241 -9.02 -3.66 -18.27
CA GLY A 241 -9.78 -4.90 -18.32
C GLY A 241 -9.32 -5.93 -17.28
N LEU A 242 -10.24 -6.45 -16.48
CA LEU A 242 -9.94 -7.40 -15.40
C LEU A 242 -9.29 -8.70 -15.89
N SER A 243 -8.05 -8.92 -15.45
CA SER A 243 -7.33 -10.17 -15.55
C SER A 243 -7.64 -11.08 -14.35
N PRO A 244 -7.58 -12.42 -14.51
CA PRO A 244 -7.81 -13.34 -13.39
C PRO A 244 -6.84 -13.10 -12.22
N GLY A 245 -7.39 -12.88 -11.03
CA GLY A 245 -6.64 -12.63 -9.81
C GLY A 245 -6.57 -11.15 -9.41
N GLU A 246 -6.89 -10.21 -10.30
CA GLU A 246 -6.98 -8.78 -9.97
C GLU A 246 -8.21 -8.47 -9.12
N GLU A 247 -9.24 -9.33 -9.13
CA GLU A 247 -10.37 -9.23 -8.22
C GLU A 247 -9.98 -9.39 -6.74
N LEU A 248 -8.76 -9.88 -6.48
CA LEU A 248 -8.17 -10.02 -5.15
C LEU A 248 -7.28 -8.82 -4.78
N ALA A 249 -7.06 -7.85 -5.66
CA ALA A 249 -6.32 -6.63 -5.34
C ALA A 249 -7.14 -5.76 -4.40
N ILE A 250 -6.49 -5.11 -3.43
CA ILE A 250 -7.18 -4.11 -2.60
C ILE A 250 -7.65 -2.94 -3.47
N MET A 251 -6.92 -2.64 -4.56
CA MET A 251 -7.26 -1.58 -5.51
C MET A 251 -8.41 -1.93 -6.46
N TYR A 252 -9.01 -3.12 -6.40
CA TYR A 252 -10.16 -3.45 -7.24
C TYR A 252 -11.44 -2.72 -6.76
N VAL A 253 -12.05 -1.87 -7.58
CA VAL A 253 -13.26 -1.11 -7.17
C VAL A 253 -14.47 -2.02 -6.94
N GLY A 254 -14.49 -3.16 -7.63
CA GLY A 254 -15.58 -4.13 -7.57
C GLY A 254 -15.40 -5.18 -6.48
N ALA A 255 -14.39 -5.03 -5.61
CA ALA A 255 -14.17 -5.95 -4.49
C ALA A 255 -15.46 -6.01 -3.67
N GLY A 256 -16.14 -7.16 -3.73
CA GLY A 256 -17.49 -7.28 -3.21
C GLY A 256 -17.52 -6.92 -1.73
N CYS A 257 -18.39 -5.97 -1.37
CA CYS A 257 -18.75 -5.54 -0.02
C CYS A 257 -19.05 -6.67 0.99
N CYS A 258 -19.08 -7.91 0.55
CA CYS A 258 -19.97 -8.91 1.09
C CYS A 258 -19.41 -10.34 1.07
N ASP A 259 -18.27 -10.60 0.41
CA ASP A 259 -17.73 -11.96 0.25
C ASP A 259 -16.45 -12.22 1.09
N ALA A 260 -15.62 -11.21 1.34
CA ALA A 260 -14.44 -11.31 2.20
C ALA A 260 -14.04 -9.96 2.82
N LEU A 261 -13.45 -10.01 4.01
CA LEU A 261 -12.81 -8.85 4.61
C LEU A 261 -11.44 -8.62 3.95
N GLN A 262 -11.35 -7.63 3.08
CA GLN A 262 -10.14 -7.35 2.30
C GLN A 262 -9.29 -6.23 2.92
N ARG A 263 -8.15 -6.59 3.49
CA ARG A 263 -7.18 -5.66 4.13
C ARG A 263 -5.73 -6.00 3.80
N THR A 264 -5.51 -6.99 2.93
CA THR A 264 -4.18 -7.48 2.54
C THR A 264 -3.90 -7.08 1.10
N LEU A 265 -2.66 -6.67 0.84
CA LEU A 265 -2.21 -6.35 -0.51
C LEU A 265 -2.03 -7.64 -1.32
N ALA A 266 -2.59 -7.68 -2.53
CA ALA A 266 -2.31 -8.70 -3.52
C ALA A 266 -0.92 -8.49 -4.15
N ALA A 267 -0.49 -9.48 -4.93
CA ALA A 267 0.76 -9.39 -5.68
C ALA A 267 0.80 -8.19 -6.63
N ASP A 268 -0.35 -7.82 -7.20
CA ASP A 268 -0.47 -6.69 -8.11
C ASP A 268 -0.29 -5.34 -7.39
N ASP A 269 -0.98 -5.15 -6.26
CA ASP A 269 -0.83 -3.98 -5.39
C ASP A 269 0.65 -3.78 -4.97
N ILE A 270 1.31 -4.87 -4.57
CA ILE A 270 2.73 -4.87 -4.16
C ILE A 270 3.64 -4.49 -5.34
N ALA A 271 3.41 -5.07 -6.51
CA ALA A 271 4.20 -4.76 -7.70
C ALA A 271 4.06 -3.29 -8.10
N GLY A 272 2.84 -2.75 -8.06
CA GLY A 272 2.57 -1.36 -8.41
C GLY A 272 3.22 -0.37 -7.45
N ILE A 273 3.05 -0.58 -6.15
CA ILE A 273 3.65 0.34 -5.16
C ILE A 273 5.17 0.28 -5.17
N GLN A 274 5.77 -0.90 -5.39
CA GLN A 274 7.22 -1.06 -5.50
C GLN A 274 7.78 -0.47 -6.80
N ALA A 275 7.00 -0.40 -7.87
CA ALA A 275 7.41 0.29 -9.09
C ALA A 275 7.50 1.80 -8.87
N LEU A 276 6.59 2.38 -8.09
CA LEU A 276 6.65 3.79 -7.72
C LEU A 276 7.77 4.06 -6.72
N TYR A 277 7.79 3.36 -5.58
CA TYR A 277 8.60 3.75 -4.42
C TYR A 277 9.78 2.83 -4.12
N GLY A 278 9.95 1.74 -4.86
CA GLY A 278 10.95 0.72 -4.56
C GLY A 278 10.52 -0.19 -3.40
N PRO A 279 11.11 -1.38 -3.27
CA PRO A 279 10.84 -2.27 -2.15
C PRO A 279 11.31 -1.65 -0.84
N ASN A 280 10.58 -1.92 0.24
CA ASN A 280 10.99 -1.52 1.59
C ASN A 280 12.44 -1.96 1.85
N PRO A 281 13.37 -1.03 2.15
CA PRO A 281 14.77 -1.33 2.35
C PRO A 281 14.95 -2.06 3.69
N ILE A 282 14.72 -3.37 3.71
CA ILE A 282 15.06 -4.20 4.85
C ILE A 282 16.58 -4.17 5.00
N PRO A 283 17.13 -3.65 6.12
CA PRO A 283 18.57 -3.70 6.35
C PRO A 283 19.00 -5.16 6.29
N LEU A 284 19.97 -5.48 5.42
CA LEU A 284 20.54 -6.83 5.38
C LEU A 284 20.94 -7.22 6.81
N PRO A 285 20.42 -8.33 7.36
CA PRO A 285 20.80 -8.72 8.70
C PRO A 285 22.32 -8.88 8.73
N THR A 286 22.98 -8.44 9.80
CA THR A 286 24.44 -8.53 9.97
C THR A 286 24.98 -9.96 9.78
N SER A 287 24.12 -10.96 9.92
CA SER A 287 24.40 -12.36 9.57
C SER A 287 24.65 -12.61 8.08
N ALA A 288 24.01 -11.88 7.17
CA ALA A 288 24.25 -11.97 5.73
C ALA A 288 25.67 -11.48 5.38
N TRP A 289 26.11 -10.37 5.99
CA TRP A 289 27.49 -9.90 5.89
C TRP A 289 28.49 -10.89 6.48
N SER A 290 28.13 -11.54 7.59
CA SER A 290 28.95 -12.59 8.20
C SER A 290 29.06 -13.83 7.31
N PHE A 291 27.98 -14.21 6.61
CA PHE A 291 27.97 -15.31 5.65
C PHE A 291 28.84 -15.01 4.42
N ILE A 292 28.70 -13.81 3.84
CA ILE A 292 29.52 -13.38 2.70
C ILE A 292 31.00 -13.34 3.08
N SER A 293 31.32 -12.77 4.25
CA SER A 293 32.71 -12.71 4.76
C SER A 293 33.27 -14.11 5.02
N GLY A 294 32.47 -15.01 5.59
CA GLY A 294 32.84 -16.41 5.81
C GLY A 294 33.09 -17.16 4.50
N ALA A 295 32.24 -16.97 3.48
CA ALA A 295 32.39 -17.59 2.17
C ALA A 295 33.66 -17.11 1.43
N ILE A 296 33.98 -15.81 1.54
CA ILE A 296 35.23 -15.24 1.00
C ILE A 296 36.44 -15.84 1.72
N ALA A 297 36.42 -15.91 3.05
CA ALA A 297 37.52 -16.47 3.84
C ALA A 297 37.79 -17.95 3.49
N ILE A 298 36.72 -18.75 3.35
CA ILE A 298 36.83 -20.16 2.94
C ILE A 298 37.39 -20.28 1.52
N SER A 299 36.92 -19.44 0.59
CA SER A 299 37.41 -19.43 -0.80
C SER A 299 38.90 -19.10 -0.88
N LEU A 300 39.37 -18.13 -0.09
CA LEU A 300 40.79 -17.78 0.01
C LEU A 300 41.62 -18.91 0.63
N LEU A 301 41.10 -19.61 1.64
CA LEU A 301 41.75 -20.75 2.26
C LEU A 301 41.85 -21.97 1.32
N ILE A 302 40.81 -22.22 0.53
CA ILE A 302 40.81 -23.28 -0.49
C ILE A 302 41.83 -22.97 -1.58
N ARG A 303 41.87 -21.72 -2.06
CA ARG A 303 42.83 -21.26 -3.08
C ARG A 303 44.28 -21.41 -2.62
N ARG A 304 44.58 -20.99 -1.38
CA ARG A 304 45.91 -21.12 -0.78
C ARG A 304 46.36 -22.58 -0.60
N ARG A 305 45.42 -23.49 -0.29
CA ARG A 305 45.71 -24.95 -0.21
C ARG A 305 45.97 -25.56 -1.58
N HIS A 306 45.33 -25.06 -2.64
CA HIS A 306 45.57 -25.50 -4.00
C HIS A 306 46.96 -25.09 -4.48
N ASP A 307 47.35 -23.83 -4.27
CA ASP A 307 48.67 -23.32 -4.70
C ASP A 307 49.84 -24.01 -3.98
N ASN A 308 49.67 -24.34 -2.69
CA ASN A 308 50.68 -25.07 -1.93
C ASN A 308 50.87 -26.53 -2.34
N ARG A 309 49.89 -27.16 -3.01
CA ARG A 309 50.00 -28.55 -3.51
C ARG A 309 50.66 -28.65 -4.89
N ILE A 310 50.71 -27.56 -5.64
CA ILE A 310 51.34 -27.54 -6.98
C ILE A 310 52.86 -27.32 -6.88
N ASN A 311 53.33 -26.77 -5.75
CA ASN A 311 54.74 -26.42 -5.53
C ASN A 311 55.51 -27.45 -4.65
N SER A 312 54.96 -28.63 -4.41
CA SER A 312 55.56 -29.73 -3.63
C SER A 312 55.69 -31.00 -4.46
#